data_AF-A0A976JJ92-F1
#
_entry.id   AF-A0A976JJ92-F1
#
_cell.length_a   1.000
_cell.length_b   1.000
_cell.length_c   1.000
_cell.angle_alpha   90.00
_cell.angle_beta   90.00
_cell.angle_gamma   90.00
#
_symmetry.space_group_name_H-M   'P 1'
#
loop_
_entity.id
_entity.type
_entity.pdbx_description
1 polymer ?
#
loop_
_entity_poly.entity_id
_entity_poly.type
_entity_poly.pdbx_seq_one_letter_code
_entity_poly.pdbx_strand_id
1 'polypeptide(L)'
;MAVSKTHKDKITIEIDTTEMTPAQVRLIKSLNHMLVHVIRAEEEGEFFDGSAEFMRMCAAIIKQAKFPDTWASGSIPYAEQALEYSMDMVQEFMSNSNVITYDN
;
A
#
# COMPACT_ATOMS: atom_id res chain seq x y z
N MET A 1 4.13 16.16 -39.88
CA MET A 1 3.31 15.14 -39.20
C MET A 1 4.02 14.76 -37.91
N ALA A 2 3.45 15.07 -36.75
CA ALA A 2 4.06 14.76 -35.46
C ALA A 2 3.92 13.27 -35.18
N VAL A 3 5.05 12.59 -34.97
CA VAL A 3 5.09 11.20 -34.54
C VAL A 3 4.58 11.15 -33.10
N SER A 4 3.38 10.59 -32.91
CA SER A 4 2.84 10.27 -31.58
C SER A 4 3.82 9.34 -30.88
N LYS A 5 4.45 9.81 -29.79
CA LYS A 5 5.26 8.96 -28.91
C LYS A 5 4.33 7.91 -28.31
N THR A 6 4.29 6.73 -28.91
CA THR A 6 3.65 5.54 -28.35
C THR A 6 4.13 5.34 -26.92
N HIS A 7 3.18 5.32 -25.99
CA HIS A 7 3.31 4.96 -24.58
C HIS A 7 3.76 3.50 -24.42
N LYS A 8 5.00 3.17 -24.80
CA LYS A 8 5.47 1.78 -24.88
C LYS A 8 5.59 1.08 -23.53
N ASP A 9 5.71 1.82 -22.42
CA ASP A 9 6.00 1.26 -21.10
C ASP A 9 4.96 1.66 -20.05
N LYS A 10 3.68 1.43 -20.34
CA LYS A 10 2.59 1.63 -19.36
C LYS A 10 2.08 0.30 -18.83
N ILE A 11 1.81 0.27 -17.53
CA ILE A 11 1.06 -0.81 -16.88
C ILE A 11 -0.40 -0.35 -16.75
N THR A 12 -1.32 -1.23 -17.11
CA THR A 12 -2.76 -1.07 -16.86
C THR A 12 -3.18 -2.06 -15.79
N ILE A 13 -3.89 -1.58 -14.76
CA ILE A 13 -4.43 -2.40 -13.67
C ILE A 13 -5.95 -2.23 -13.71
N GLU A 14 -6.67 -3.33 -13.82
CA GLU A 14 -8.13 -3.38 -13.69
C GLU A 14 -8.48 -3.98 -12.32
N ILE A 15 -9.38 -3.32 -11.60
CA ILE A 15 -9.80 -3.72 -10.25
C ILE A 15 -11.33 -3.71 -10.23
N ASP A 16 -11.93 -4.83 -9.83
CA ASP A 16 -13.37 -4.89 -9.56
C ASP A 16 -13.68 -4.15 -8.25
N THR A 17 -14.53 -3.14 -8.34
CA THR A 17 -14.92 -2.28 -7.22
C THR A 17 -16.34 -2.51 -6.74
N THR A 18 -17.04 -3.56 -7.21
CA THR A 18 -18.47 -3.82 -6.93
C THR A 18 -18.81 -3.79 -5.43
N GLU A 19 -17.85 -4.19 -4.61
CA GLU A 19 -18.00 -4.29 -3.16
C GLU A 19 -17.23 -3.21 -2.37
N MET A 20 -16.69 -2.20 -3.03
CA MET A 20 -15.83 -1.21 -2.40
C MET A 20 -16.57 0.10 -2.15
N THR A 21 -16.25 0.76 -1.03
CA THR A 21 -16.73 2.12 -0.81
C THR A 21 -15.95 3.11 -1.69
N PRO A 22 -16.54 4.27 -2.04
CA PRO A 22 -15.81 5.32 -2.76
C PRO A 22 -14.54 5.77 -2.06
N ALA A 23 -14.49 5.69 -0.72
CA ALA A 23 -13.30 6.02 0.06
C ALA A 23 -12.18 5.00 -0.17
N GLN A 24 -12.49 3.69 -0.14
CA GLN A 24 -11.52 2.62 -0.43
C GLN A 24 -10.98 2.73 -1.86
N VAL A 25 -11.84 3.02 -2.85
CA VAL A 25 -11.41 3.22 -4.24
C VAL A 25 -10.45 4.41 -4.37
N ARG A 26 -10.71 5.52 -3.67
CA ARG A 26 -9.80 6.67 -3.64
C ARG A 26 -8.47 6.32 -2.99
N LEU A 27 -8.49 5.60 -1.87
CA LEU A 27 -7.27 5.17 -1.19
C LEU A 27 -6.38 4.30 -2.08
N ILE A 28 -6.96 3.36 -2.83
CA ILE A 28 -6.19 2.54 -3.79
C ILE A 28 -5.48 3.43 -4.82
N LYS A 29 -6.19 4.42 -5.39
CA LYS A 29 -5.59 5.34 -6.36
C LYS A 29 -4.45 6.15 -5.75
N SER A 30 -4.68 6.72 -4.57
CA SER A 30 -3.66 7.50 -3.86
C SER A 30 -2.46 6.63 -3.48
N LEU A 31 -2.69 5.38 -3.05
CA LEU A 31 -1.63 4.44 -2.63
C LEU A 31 -0.76 4.05 -3.83
N ASN A 32 -1.36 3.80 -4.99
CA ASN A 32 -0.59 3.57 -6.22
C ASN A 32 0.18 4.81 -6.66
N HIS A 33 -0.39 6.01 -6.52
CA HIS A 33 0.33 7.24 -6.81
C HIS A 33 1.53 7.43 -5.88
N MET A 34 1.35 7.20 -4.58
CA MET A 34 2.40 7.28 -3.57
C MET A 34 3.49 6.23 -3.81
N LEU A 35 3.12 5.00 -4.17
CA LEU A 35 4.08 3.97 -4.56
C LEU A 35 4.99 4.42 -5.70
N VAL A 36 4.40 4.99 -6.76
CA VAL A 36 5.16 5.50 -7.91
C VAL A 36 6.05 6.68 -7.51
N HIS A 37 5.58 7.55 -6.61
CA HIS A 37 6.36 8.65 -6.08
C HIS A 37 7.58 8.14 -5.29
N VAL A 38 7.39 7.24 -4.32
CA VAL A 38 8.48 6.68 -3.51
C VAL A 38 9.53 5.97 -4.35
N ILE A 39 9.12 5.16 -5.34
CA ILE A 39 10.05 4.43 -6.22
C ILE A 39 10.89 5.38 -7.11
N ARG A 40 10.39 6.59 -7.36
CA ARG A 40 11.01 7.58 -8.25
C ARG A 40 11.61 8.78 -7.50
N ALA A 41 11.56 8.80 -6.18
CA ALA A 41 12.10 9.88 -5.38
C ALA A 41 13.61 10.00 -5.64
N GLU A 42 14.07 11.22 -5.94
CA GLU A 42 15.48 11.52 -6.23
C GLU A 42 16.17 12.15 -5.01
N GLU A 43 15.39 12.72 -4.10
CA GLU A 43 15.87 13.34 -2.87
C GLU A 43 15.63 12.45 -1.66
N GLU A 44 16.62 12.39 -0.74
CA GLU A 44 16.54 11.59 0.47
C GLU A 44 15.31 11.96 1.32
N GLY A 45 15.08 13.24 1.60
CA GLY A 45 13.93 13.69 2.39
C GLY A 45 12.60 13.26 1.79
N GLU A 46 12.43 13.42 0.48
CA GLU A 46 11.25 12.98 -0.27
C GLU A 46 11.05 11.47 -0.16
N PHE A 47 12.13 10.69 -0.28
CA PHE A 47 12.09 9.24 -0.14
C PHE A 47 11.65 8.81 1.27
N PHE A 48 12.20 9.42 2.32
CA PHE A 48 11.87 9.08 3.71
C PHE A 48 10.42 9.47 4.05
N ASP A 49 10.02 10.71 3.75
CA ASP A 49 8.66 11.19 4.03
C ASP A 49 7.62 10.43 3.22
N GLY A 50 7.89 10.19 1.93
CA GLY A 50 7.04 9.40 1.05
C GLY A 50 6.89 7.95 1.53
N SER A 51 7.98 7.32 1.97
CA SER A 51 7.95 5.95 2.52
C SER A 51 7.11 5.86 3.80
N ALA A 52 7.25 6.84 4.70
CA ALA A 52 6.46 6.90 5.91
C ALA A 52 4.97 7.13 5.62
N GLU A 53 4.65 8.00 4.65
CA GLU A 53 3.28 8.23 4.20
C GLU A 53 2.68 6.97 3.56
N PHE A 54 3.43 6.29 2.69
CA PHE A 54 3.01 5.05 2.05
C PHE A 54 2.62 3.99 3.09
N MET A 55 3.45 3.78 4.11
CA MET A 55 3.17 2.84 5.20
C MET A 55 1.93 3.26 6.01
N ARG A 56 1.73 4.56 6.25
CA ARG A 56 0.53 5.07 6.93
C ARG A 56 -0.74 4.82 6.11
N MET A 57 -0.67 4.96 4.79
CA MET A 57 -1.78 4.67 3.88
C MET A 57 -2.13 3.18 3.86
N CYS A 58 -1.13 2.29 3.93
CA CYS A 58 -1.34 0.85 4.12
C CYS A 58 -2.06 0.56 5.46
N ALA A 59 -1.69 1.24 6.54
CA ALA A 59 -2.42 1.09 7.80
C ALA A 59 -3.86 1.59 7.70
N ALA A 60 -4.09 2.71 6.99
CA ALA A 60 -5.43 3.27 6.80
C ALA A 60 -6.35 2.35 5.99
N ILE A 61 -5.84 1.66 4.94
CA ILE A 61 -6.65 0.73 4.15
C ILE A 61 -7.02 -0.52 4.95
N ILE A 62 -6.14 -1.02 5.81
CA ILE A 62 -6.40 -2.15 6.72
C ILE A 62 -7.51 -1.78 7.71
N LYS A 63 -7.46 -0.58 8.31
CA LYS A 63 -8.51 -0.11 9.23
C LYS A 63 -9.87 0.06 8.57
N GLN A 64 -9.90 0.37 7.27
CA GLN A 64 -11.13 0.52 6.48
C GLN A 64 -11.58 -0.77 5.81
N ALA A 65 -10.91 -1.90 6.06
CA ALA A 65 -11.31 -3.18 5.49
C ALA A 65 -12.67 -3.63 6.03
N LYS A 66 -13.40 -4.42 5.25
CA LYS A 66 -14.73 -4.93 5.66
C LYS A 66 -14.68 -5.93 6.82
N PHE A 67 -13.55 -6.61 7.01
CA PHE A 67 -13.44 -7.69 7.98
C PHE A 67 -13.69 -7.21 9.42
N PRO A 68 -13.03 -6.16 9.93
CA PRO A 68 -13.36 -5.56 11.22
C PRO A 68 -14.86 -5.27 11.40
N ASP A 69 -15.52 -4.65 10.42
CA ASP A 69 -16.94 -4.29 10.49
C ASP A 69 -17.87 -5.51 10.55
N THR A 70 -17.50 -6.60 9.88
CA THR A 70 -18.29 -7.84 9.83
C THR A 70 -18.27 -8.59 11.17
N TRP A 71 -17.21 -8.42 11.96
CA TRP A 71 -17.02 -9.07 13.25
C TRP A 71 -17.12 -8.10 14.44
N ALA A 72 -17.41 -6.81 14.18
CA ALA A 72 -17.56 -5.75 15.17
C ALA A 72 -18.75 -5.93 16.14
N SER A 73 -19.57 -6.97 15.98
CA SER A 73 -20.51 -7.39 17.02
C SER A 73 -19.80 -7.93 18.28
N GLY A 74 -18.50 -8.23 18.20
CA GLY A 74 -17.63 -8.50 19.33
C GLY A 74 -16.73 -7.31 19.63
N SER A 75 -16.49 -7.03 20.91
CA SER A 75 -15.64 -5.96 21.45
C SER A 75 -14.13 -6.08 21.11
N ILE A 76 -13.78 -6.76 20.01
CA ILE A 76 -12.40 -7.13 19.67
C ILE A 76 -11.87 -6.17 18.61
N PRO A 77 -10.77 -5.44 18.88
CA PRO A 77 -10.18 -4.47 17.97
C PRO A 77 -9.31 -5.17 16.91
N TYR A 78 -9.96 -5.92 16.00
CA TYR A 78 -9.26 -6.75 14.99
C TYR A 78 -8.35 -5.95 14.06
N ALA A 79 -8.72 -4.71 13.74
CA ALA A 79 -7.90 -3.85 12.90
C ALA A 79 -6.57 -3.51 13.61
N GLU A 80 -6.63 -3.18 14.90
CA GLU A 80 -5.45 -2.93 15.73
C GLU A 80 -4.57 -4.17 15.84
N GLN A 81 -5.16 -5.34 16.11
CA GLN A 81 -4.41 -6.60 16.20
C GLN A 81 -3.71 -6.97 14.88
N ALA A 82 -4.39 -6.77 13.74
CA ALA A 82 -3.80 -7.01 12.43
C ALA A 82 -2.62 -6.06 12.15
N LEU A 83 -2.73 -4.81 12.60
CA LEU A 83 -1.65 -3.82 12.45
C LEU A 83 -0.47 -4.12 13.36
N GLU A 84 -0.72 -4.49 14.63
CA GLU A 84 0.32 -4.92 15.57
C GLU A 84 1.12 -6.09 14.99
N TYR A 85 0.41 -7.15 14.58
CA TYR A 85 1.02 -8.30 13.91
C TYR A 85 1.83 -7.89 12.67
N SER A 86 1.29 -7.00 11.84
CA SER A 86 2.00 -6.52 10.63
C SER A 86 3.29 -5.79 10.97
N MET A 87 3.29 -4.98 12.04
CA MET A 87 4.48 -4.26 12.49
C MET A 87 5.53 -5.19 13.09
N ASP A 88 5.13 -6.25 13.79
CA ASP A 88 6.03 -7.28 14.30
C ASP A 88 6.74 -7.99 13.14
N MET A 89 5.99 -8.37 12.10
CA MET A 89 6.56 -8.99 10.88
C MET A 89 7.55 -8.06 10.16
N VAL A 90 7.26 -6.76 10.06
CA VAL A 90 8.18 -5.78 9.44
C VAL A 90 9.46 -5.63 10.26
N GLN A 91 9.36 -5.54 11.59
CA GLN A 91 10.52 -5.45 12.48
C GLN A 91 11.38 -6.71 12.42
N GLU A 92 10.74 -7.89 12.36
CA GLU A 92 11.43 -9.16 12.19
C GLU A 92 12.17 -9.18 10.85
N PHE A 93 11.52 -8.79 9.74
CA PHE A 93 12.15 -8.71 8.43
C PHE A 93 13.38 -7.78 8.43
N MET A 94 13.27 -6.59 9.05
CA MET A 94 14.39 -5.66 9.16
C MET A 94 15.55 -6.23 9.99
N SER A 95 15.24 -6.96 11.06
CA SER A 95 16.23 -7.56 11.97
C SER A 95 16.93 -8.78 11.38
N ASN A 96 16.21 -9.57 10.57
CA ASN A 96 16.68 -10.81 9.95
C ASN A 96 17.37 -10.59 8.60
N SER A 97 17.72 -9.35 8.25
CA SER A 97 18.29 -8.93 6.97
C SER A 97 19.66 -9.57 6.65
N ASN A 98 19.66 -10.86 6.33
CA ASN A 98 20.66 -11.55 5.54
C ASN A 98 19.92 -12.40 4.50
N VAL A 99 19.82 -11.84 3.29
CA VAL A 99 19.54 -12.52 2.03
C VAL A 99 18.13 -13.13 1.89
N ILE A 100 17.19 -12.33 1.37
CA ILE A 100 16.15 -12.90 0.51
C ILE A 100 16.53 -12.59 -0.94
N THR A 101 17.23 -13.53 -1.56
CA THR A 101 17.35 -13.59 -3.02
C THR A 101 15.99 -14.03 -3.55
N TYR A 102 15.19 -13.09 -4.04
CA TYR A 102 14.08 -13.46 -4.92
C TYR A 102 14.67 -13.71 -6.30
N ASP A 103 14.78 -14.99 -6.67
CA ASP A 103 15.12 -15.42 -8.04
C ASP A 103 13.98 -14.99 -8.97
N ASN A 104 14.29 -14.14 -9.95
CA ASN A 104 13.44 -13.86 -11.12
C ASN A 104 14.14 -14.38 -12.37
#